data_AF-A0A8D0MXF0-F1
#
_entry.id   AF-A0A8D0MXF0-F1
#
_cell.length_a   1.000
_cell.length_b   1.000
_cell.length_c   1.000
_cell.angle_alpha   90.00
_cell.angle_beta   90.00
_cell.angle_gamma   90.00
#
_symmetry.space_group_name_H-M   'P 1'
#
loop_
_entity.id
_entity.type
_entity.pdbx_description
1 polymer ?
#
loop_
_entity_poly.entity_id
_entity_poly.type
_entity_poly.pdbx_seq_one_letter_code
_entity_poly.pdbx_strand_id
1 'polypeptide(L)'
;MESDKMMPGGLTEARPADTEIQKIATTVKSQLEEKTKKTYEKFEAIIYRSQVVAGTNYYIKVHVGGNSYVHIKVFKSLPYQNKPLELSGYQVDKT
;
A
#
# COMPACT_ATOMS: atom_id res chain seq x y z
N MET A 1 7.74 -21.98 17.03
CA MET A 1 6.90 -20.82 16.65
C MET A 1 7.87 -19.71 16.30
N GLU A 2 8.08 -19.48 15.01
CA GLU A 2 9.03 -18.49 14.53
C GLU A 2 8.52 -17.10 14.91
N SER A 3 9.17 -16.48 15.88
CA SER A 3 9.03 -15.06 16.15
C SER A 3 9.60 -14.34 14.94
N ASP A 4 8.70 -13.95 14.02
CA ASP A 4 8.98 -13.09 12.88
C ASP A 4 9.53 -11.76 13.43
N LYS A 5 10.84 -11.76 13.67
CA LYS A 5 11.59 -10.65 14.24
C LYS A 5 11.57 -9.56 13.17
N MET A 6 10.62 -8.62 13.29
CA MET A 6 10.51 -7.46 12.43
C MET A 6 11.81 -6.65 12.50
N MET A 7 12.78 -7.00 11.65
CA MET A 7 14.03 -6.27 11.52
C MET A 7 13.77 -5.01 10.67
N PRO A 8 14.28 -3.84 11.08
CA PRO A 8 14.21 -2.64 10.25
C PRO A 8 14.77 -2.92 8.84
N GLY A 9 14.03 -2.52 7.82
CA GLY A 9 14.39 -2.71 6.42
C GLY A 9 13.93 -4.02 5.77
N GLY A 10 13.51 -5.03 6.54
CA GLY A 10 12.94 -6.27 6.01
C GLY A 10 11.49 -6.09 5.51
N LEU A 11 11.16 -6.71 4.38
CA LEU A 11 9.77 -6.88 3.95
C LEU A 11 9.15 -8.07 4.67
N THR A 12 7.93 -7.92 5.18
CA THR A 12 7.16 -9.06 5.68
C THR A 12 6.73 -9.98 4.55
N GLU A 13 6.34 -11.21 4.91
CA GLU A 13 5.59 -12.09 4.04
C GLU A 13 4.30 -11.44 3.52
N ALA A 14 3.83 -11.92 2.37
CA ALA A 14 2.58 -11.45 1.77
C ALA A 14 1.38 -11.92 2.60
N ARG A 15 0.47 -11.00 2.92
CA ARG A 15 -0.74 -11.29 3.69
C ARG A 15 -1.98 -10.71 2.99
N PRO A 16 -3.17 -11.32 3.15
CA PRO A 16 -4.41 -10.73 2.66
C PRO A 16 -4.61 -9.33 3.24
N ALA A 17 -5.09 -8.39 2.41
CA ALA A 17 -5.42 -7.06 2.90
C ALA A 17 -6.63 -7.11 3.83
N ASP A 18 -6.52 -6.41 4.96
CA ASP A 18 -7.60 -6.21 5.91
C ASP A 18 -8.25 -4.82 5.73
N THR A 19 -9.21 -4.52 6.60
CA THR A 19 -9.93 -3.23 6.60
C THR A 19 -9.00 -2.03 6.83
N GLU A 20 -7.90 -2.16 7.58
CA GLU A 20 -6.94 -1.06 7.77
C GLU A 20 -6.15 -0.83 6.48
N ILE A 21 -5.67 -1.89 5.85
CA ILE A 21 -4.93 -1.81 4.58
C ILE A 21 -5.81 -1.26 3.46
N GLN A 22 -7.08 -1.66 3.40
CA GLN A 22 -8.04 -1.09 2.47
C GLN A 22 -8.22 0.42 2.70
N LYS A 23 -8.34 0.86 3.97
CA LYS A 23 -8.42 2.29 4.29
C LYS A 23 -7.16 3.04 3.85
N ILE A 24 -5.97 2.50 4.13
CA ILE A 24 -4.69 3.09 3.71
C ILE A 24 -4.65 3.26 2.19
N ALA A 25 -5.03 2.22 1.45
CA ALA A 25 -5.10 2.26 -0.01
C ALA A 25 -6.10 3.34 -0.49
N THR A 26 -7.32 3.36 0.06
CA THR A 26 -8.35 4.34 -0.30
C THR A 26 -7.91 5.78 0.00
N THR A 27 -7.22 6.04 1.11
CA THR A 27 -6.73 7.40 1.45
C THR A 27 -5.77 7.96 0.41
N VAL A 28 -4.94 7.11 -0.20
CA VAL A 28 -3.99 7.55 -1.24
C VAL A 28 -4.52 7.41 -2.66
N LYS A 29 -5.76 6.91 -2.85
CA LYS A 29 -6.37 6.71 -4.16
C LYS A 29 -6.34 7.99 -5.00
N SER A 30 -6.75 9.12 -4.42
CA SER A 30 -6.74 10.41 -5.14
C SER A 30 -5.33 10.82 -5.57
N GLN A 31 -4.31 10.54 -4.76
CA GLN A 31 -2.91 10.79 -5.13
C GLN A 31 -2.46 9.91 -6.31
N LEU A 32 -2.94 8.66 -6.37
CA LEU A 32 -2.67 7.76 -7.48
C LEU A 32 -3.34 8.28 -8.77
N GLU A 33 -4.63 8.59 -8.70
CA GLU A 33 -5.41 9.08 -9.85
C GLU A 33 -4.83 10.38 -10.43
N GLU A 34 -4.38 11.29 -9.56
CA GLU A 34 -3.71 12.53 -9.99
C GLU A 34 -2.39 12.26 -10.73
N LYS A 35 -1.60 11.27 -10.27
CA LYS A 35 -0.32 10.90 -10.87
C LYS A 35 -0.48 10.09 -12.15
N THR A 36 -1.46 9.19 -12.23
CA THR A 36 -1.69 8.34 -13.40
C THR A 36 -2.59 8.98 -14.43
N LYS A 37 -3.26 10.10 -14.10
CA LYS A 37 -4.29 10.75 -14.92
C LYS A 37 -5.42 9.80 -15.33
N LYS A 38 -5.70 8.80 -14.49
CA LYS A 38 -6.76 7.80 -14.66
C LYS A 38 -7.63 7.79 -13.41
N THR A 39 -8.93 7.56 -13.57
CA THR A 39 -9.83 7.27 -12.46
C THR A 39 -9.98 5.76 -12.31
N TYR A 40 -10.15 5.29 -11.07
CA TYR A 40 -10.34 3.87 -10.78
C TYR A 40 -11.70 3.68 -10.13
N GLU A 41 -12.67 3.12 -10.85
CA GLU A 41 -14.01 2.85 -10.30
C GLU A 41 -13.95 1.79 -9.20
N LYS A 42 -13.25 0.69 -9.48
CA LYS A 42 -12.93 -0.35 -8.49
C LYS A 42 -11.57 -0.07 -7.87
N PHE A 43 -11.46 -0.26 -6.54
CA PHE A 43 -10.21 -0.04 -5.81
C PHE A 43 -10.14 -0.91 -4.57
N GLU A 44 -9.92 -2.21 -4.77
CA GLU A 44 -9.96 -3.23 -3.72
C GLU A 44 -8.55 -3.74 -3.40
N ALA A 45 -8.07 -3.55 -2.18
CA ALA A 45 -6.81 -4.09 -1.71
C ALA A 45 -6.95 -5.61 -1.52
N ILE A 46 -6.04 -6.39 -2.11
CA ILE A 46 -6.11 -7.87 -2.11
C ILE A 46 -5.02 -8.45 -1.22
N ILE A 47 -3.77 -8.00 -1.43
CA ILE A 47 -2.58 -8.52 -0.73
C ILE A 47 -1.70 -7.34 -0.37
N TYR A 48 -1.04 -7.43 0.78
CA TYR A 48 -0.02 -6.46 1.17
C TYR A 48 1.22 -7.09 1.78
N ARG A 49 2.30 -6.30 1.79
CA ARG A 49 3.50 -6.48 2.60
C ARG A 49 3.81 -5.18 3.32
N SER A 50 4.45 -5.25 4.48
CA SER A 50 4.95 -4.06 5.18
C SER A 50 6.46 -4.12 5.35
N GLN A 51 7.07 -2.95 5.54
CA GLN A 51 8.49 -2.80 5.81
C GLN A 51 8.67 -1.67 6.82
N VAL A 52 9.27 -2.00 7.97
CA VAL A 52 9.59 -1.02 9.02
C VAL A 52 10.83 -0.23 8.60
N VAL A 53 10.74 1.10 8.66
CA VAL A 53 11.83 2.07 8.39
C VAL A 53 11.77 3.17 9.46
N ALA A 54 12.19 4.40 9.17
CA ALA A 54 11.82 5.59 9.96
C ALA A 54 10.34 5.97 9.75
N GLY A 55 9.44 5.01 10.02
CA GLY A 55 8.05 4.96 9.57
C GLY A 55 7.72 3.56 9.08
N THR A 56 6.67 3.42 8.27
CA THR A 56 6.28 2.13 7.68
C THR A 56 5.96 2.30 6.21
N ASN A 57 6.60 1.49 5.35
CA ASN A 57 6.18 1.33 3.97
C ASN A 57 5.16 0.18 3.88
N TYR A 58 4.04 0.42 3.21
CA TYR A 58 3.06 -0.60 2.83
C TYR A 58 3.11 -0.80 1.32
N TYR A 59 3.32 -2.04 0.88
CA TYR A 59 3.27 -2.44 -0.51
C TYR A 59 1.96 -3.19 -0.71
N ILE A 60 1.02 -2.62 -1.46
CA ILE A 60 -0.35 -3.11 -1.55
C ILE A 60 -0.68 -3.42 -3.02
N LYS A 61 -1.12 -4.65 -3.28
CA LYS A 61 -1.73 -5.04 -4.56
C LYS A 61 -3.21 -4.69 -4.52
N VAL A 62 -3.64 -3.83 -5.43
CA VAL A 62 -5.00 -3.31 -5.54
C VAL A 62 -5.62 -3.79 -6.85
N HIS A 63 -6.78 -4.43 -6.77
CA HIS A 63 -7.63 -4.76 -7.92
C HIS A 63 -8.39 -3.51 -8.35
N VAL A 64 -8.25 -3.15 -9.63
CA VAL A 64 -8.83 -1.92 -10.19
C VAL A 64 -9.93 -2.19 -11.23
N GLY A 65 -10.44 -3.43 -11.28
CA GLY A 65 -11.49 -3.86 -12.21
C GLY A 65 -10.99 -4.82 -13.27
N GLY A 66 -11.90 -5.62 -13.83
CA GLY A 66 -11.56 -6.67 -14.80
C GLY A 66 -10.48 -7.62 -14.28
N ASN A 67 -9.40 -7.80 -15.03
CA ASN A 67 -8.20 -8.55 -14.62
C ASN A 67 -7.00 -7.63 -14.34
N SER A 68 -7.25 -6.35 -14.04
CA SER A 68 -6.19 -5.34 -13.90
C SER A 68 -5.84 -5.08 -12.43
N TYR A 69 -4.54 -4.98 -12.15
CA TYR A 69 -4.03 -4.68 -10.82
C TYR A 69 -3.02 -3.53 -10.86
N VAL A 70 -3.00 -2.78 -9.75
CA VAL A 70 -1.99 -1.76 -9.47
C VAL A 70 -1.28 -2.14 -8.18
N HIS A 71 0.04 -2.02 -8.17
CA HIS A 71 0.82 -2.14 -6.94
C HIS A 71 1.15 -0.73 -6.47
N ILE A 72 0.73 -0.38 -5.25
CA ILE A 72 1.03 0.92 -4.64
C ILE A 72 2.00 0.74 -3.47
N LYS A 73 2.86 1.74 -3.27
CA LYS A 73 3.74 1.86 -2.12
C LYS A 73 3.33 3.08 -1.32
N VAL A 74 2.79 2.86 -0.14
CA VAL A 74 2.31 3.91 0.76
C VAL A 74 3.27 4.08 1.92
N PHE A 75 3.67 5.31 2.22
CA PHE A 75 4.47 5.63 3.38
C PHE A 75 3.59 6.17 4.50
N LYS A 76 3.67 5.54 5.68
CA LYS A 76 3.08 5.98 6.93
C LYS A 76 4.20 6.52 7.82
N SER A 77 4.17 7.83 8.07
CA SER A 77 5.11 8.49 8.96
C SER A 77 4.94 8.01 10.41
N LEU A 78 5.94 8.27 11.25
CA LEU A 78 5.88 7.90 12.66
C LEU A 78 4.76 8.69 13.38
N PRO A 79 4.11 8.13 14.42
CA PRO A 79 2.93 8.74 15.04
C PRO A 79 3.13 10.18 15.52
N TYR A 80 4.30 10.51 16.05
CA TYR A 80 4.60 11.86 16.55
C TYR A 80 4.80 12.91 15.45
N GLN A 81 4.99 12.48 14.20
CA GLN A 81 5.19 13.40 13.07
C GLN A 81 3.88 13.96 12.52
N ASN A 82 2.72 13.34 12.85
CA ASN A 82 1.39 13.77 12.40
C ASN A 82 1.28 14.09 10.90
N LYS A 83 2.03 13.36 10.06
CA LYS A 83 1.99 13.53 8.61
C LYS A 83 0.93 12.63 7.98
N PRO A 84 0.28 13.07 6.90
CA PRO A 84 -0.67 12.24 6.16
C PRO A 84 0.03 11.04 5.49
N LEU A 85 -0.78 10.04 5.09
CA LEU A 85 -0.31 8.94 4.27
C LEU A 85 0.10 9.45 2.89
N GLU A 86 1.26 8.99 2.41
CA GLU A 86 1.85 9.45 1.16
C GLU A 86 1.99 8.30 0.17
N LEU A 87 1.54 8.49 -1.07
CA LEU A 87 1.84 7.60 -2.17
C LEU A 87 3.29 7.79 -2.63
N SER A 88 4.20 7.04 -2.00
CA SER A 88 5.64 7.07 -2.27
C SER A 88 6.05 6.37 -3.58
N GLY A 89 5.18 5.54 -4.16
CA GLY A 89 5.44 4.86 -5.43
C GLY A 89 4.25 4.04 -5.92
N TYR A 90 4.25 3.71 -7.22
CA TYR A 90 3.20 2.90 -7.82
C TYR A 90 3.72 2.19 -9.08
N GLN A 91 3.08 1.07 -9.43
CA GLN A 91 3.28 0.32 -10.67
C GLN A 91 1.91 -0.07 -11.21
N VAL A 92 1.58 0.46 -12.39
CA VAL A 92 0.33 0.16 -13.12
C VAL A 92 0.52 -1.02 -14.07
N ASP A 93 -0.58 -1.61 -14.51
CA ASP A 93 -0.64 -2.63 -15.57
C ASP A 93 0.13 -3.93 -15.24
N LYS A 94 0.17 -4.31 -13.96
CA LYS A 94 0.64 -5.65 -13.57
C LYS A 94 -0.45 -6.68 -13.84
N THR A 95 -0.14 -7.62 -14.73
CA THR A 95 -0.93 -8.84 -14.99
C THR A 95 -0.58 -9.93 -14.00
#